data_AF-A0A919P4G9-F1
#
_entry.id   AF-A0A919P4G9-F1
#
_cell.length_a   1.000
_cell.length_b   1.000
_cell.length_c   1.000
_cell.angle_alpha   90.00
_cell.angle_beta   90.00
_cell.angle_gamma   90.00
#
_symmetry.space_group_name_H-M   'P 1'
#
loop_
_entity.id
_entity.type
_entity.pdbx_description
1 polymer ?
#
loop_
_entity_poly.entity_id
_entity_poly.type
_entity_poly.pdbx_seq_one_letter_code
_entity_poly.pdbx_strand_id
1 'polypeptide(L)'
;MREVDLDELEAPAAHGPAPRPARRRLSWRWTVTAAVVVVATLVMLQTAVDARRQLAEDHQPRAVRTVPPPERALAVLWKLDGAAARAVRVGTELVGATVEDGVVEVVGIDPATGARTWTVSAPTPGGLDTDGAECAPLGASGRAVCVGTSQVITTTRPSPVVVVDTTTWTLVGAWTSELRAWREVGDLVVTAAPEEDGSTVGWTLTAHDTSGAVVWTTRTSRAPVEAPDVTSDANPLFGHLEGADEWVAIADRGHAWVVGADGTVLADQALPTGFVGATRSGALAVSEHDPDGSIRSSVRLGGGVVEIPGFAVAADPDDGSAPGVDLYGDNQGARSSLVARDAGTGEKLWLDVDAGAFAVHDGVVLVTGSDVVSAYDAVDGTRLWQTRLAGVYQLTLDGDVVVAVAPQNLTVVGLDLRTGRALWKGDARDADPTGGATDGLFLSTWQGLLSVGFGDDEWVIG
;
A
#
# COMPACT_ATOMS: atom_id res chain seq x y z
N MET A 1 -15.93 -97.04 11.59
CA MET A 1 -16.05 -96.01 12.66
C MET A 1 -14.76 -95.20 12.64
N ARG A 2 -14.60 -94.06 11.98
CA ARG A 2 -15.42 -93.19 11.12
C ARG A 2 -14.85 -93.31 9.70
N GLU A 3 -15.71 -93.53 8.71
CA GLU A 3 -15.37 -93.69 7.28
C GLU A 3 -14.68 -92.43 6.74
N VAL A 4 -13.60 -92.64 6.01
CA VAL A 4 -12.87 -91.62 5.25
C VAL A 4 -13.28 -91.84 3.80
N ASP A 5 -14.15 -90.96 3.29
CA ASP A 5 -14.51 -90.94 1.87
C ASP A 5 -13.40 -90.21 1.11
N LEU A 6 -12.84 -90.91 0.12
CA LEU A 6 -11.83 -90.43 -0.81
C LEU A 6 -12.57 -89.86 -2.02
N ASP A 7 -12.75 -88.54 -2.06
CA ASP A 7 -13.21 -87.88 -3.29
C ASP A 7 -12.07 -87.78 -4.31
N GLU A 8 -12.39 -88.24 -5.50
CA GLU A 8 -11.57 -88.32 -6.70
C GLU A 8 -11.03 -86.93 -7.10
N LEU A 9 -9.71 -86.78 -7.06
CA LEU A 9 -9.00 -85.67 -7.71
C LEU A 9 -9.01 -85.90 -9.23
N GLU A 10 -9.99 -85.30 -9.89
CA GLU A 10 -10.06 -85.17 -11.35
C GLU A 10 -8.80 -84.52 -11.93
N ALA A 11 -8.37 -85.08 -13.06
CA ALA A 11 -7.15 -84.75 -13.77
C ALA A 11 -7.08 -83.28 -14.22
N PRO A 12 -5.87 -82.66 -14.22
CA PRO A 12 -5.70 -81.30 -14.71
C PRO A 12 -5.96 -81.24 -16.22
N ALA A 13 -7.04 -80.54 -16.60
CA ALA A 13 -7.31 -80.19 -17.98
C ALA A 13 -6.16 -79.32 -18.53
N ALA A 14 -5.49 -79.80 -19.57
CA ALA A 14 -4.46 -79.09 -20.30
C ALA A 14 -4.99 -77.72 -20.78
N HIS A 15 -4.56 -76.65 -20.10
CA HIS A 15 -4.83 -75.28 -20.51
C HIS A 15 -4.05 -74.98 -21.79
N GLY A 16 -4.77 -74.74 -22.88
CA GLY A 16 -4.21 -74.22 -24.11
C GLY A 16 -3.50 -72.88 -23.90
N PRO A 17 -2.55 -72.51 -24.78
CA PRO A 17 -1.75 -71.31 -24.63
C PRO A 17 -2.62 -70.06 -24.54
N ALA A 18 -2.53 -69.35 -23.42
CA ALA A 18 -3.26 -68.11 -23.18
C ALA A 18 -2.96 -67.08 -24.31
N PRO A 19 -3.99 -66.41 -24.85
CA PRO A 19 -3.80 -65.38 -25.87
C PRO A 19 -2.94 -64.24 -25.29
N ARG A 20 -1.79 -63.97 -25.93
CA ARG A 20 -0.90 -62.86 -25.57
C ARG A 20 -1.71 -61.54 -25.61
N PRO A 21 -1.79 -60.78 -24.51
CA PRO A 21 -2.53 -59.53 -24.48
C PRO A 21 -1.82 -58.47 -25.33
N ALA A 22 -2.27 -58.30 -26.58
CA ALA A 22 -1.71 -57.35 -27.55
C ALA A 22 -2.14 -55.88 -27.32
N ARG A 23 -2.56 -55.49 -26.11
CA ARG A 23 -3.22 -54.18 -25.86
C ARG A 23 -2.65 -53.37 -24.68
N ARG A 24 -1.34 -53.40 -24.42
CA ARG A 24 -0.71 -52.54 -23.37
C ARG A 24 0.18 -51.40 -23.87
N ARG A 25 0.44 -51.27 -25.18
CA ARG A 25 1.33 -50.21 -25.70
C ARG A 25 0.65 -48.86 -25.90
N LEU A 26 -0.67 -48.82 -26.13
CA LEU A 26 -1.37 -47.55 -26.35
C LEU A 26 -1.62 -46.80 -25.04
N SER A 27 -1.92 -47.50 -23.94
CA SER A 27 -2.21 -46.88 -22.65
C SER A 27 -0.99 -46.18 -22.05
N TRP A 28 0.21 -46.75 -22.21
CA TRP A 28 1.45 -46.17 -21.68
C TRP A 28 1.75 -44.77 -22.21
N ARG A 29 1.47 -44.52 -23.51
CA ARG A 29 1.69 -43.19 -24.11
C ARG A 29 0.81 -42.13 -23.47
N TRP A 30 -0.46 -42.44 -23.22
CA TRP A 30 -1.38 -41.54 -22.55
C TRP A 30 -1.00 -41.27 -21.09
N THR A 31 -0.50 -42.28 -20.38
CA THR A 31 -0.05 -42.09 -18.99
C THR A 31 1.16 -41.17 -18.91
N VAL A 32 2.12 -41.34 -19.84
CA VAL A 32 3.30 -40.47 -19.92
C VAL A 32 2.91 -39.04 -20.28
N THR A 33 2.03 -38.85 -21.27
CA THR A 33 1.57 -37.50 -21.64
C THR A 33 0.83 -36.82 -20.48
N ALA A 34 -0.08 -37.52 -19.80
CA ALA A 34 -0.78 -36.97 -18.64
C ALA A 34 0.19 -36.58 -17.51
N ALA A 35 1.17 -37.43 -17.21
CA ALA A 35 2.20 -37.13 -16.21
C ALA A 35 3.04 -35.90 -16.59
N VAL A 36 3.45 -35.78 -17.87
CA VAL A 36 4.20 -34.61 -18.36
C VAL A 36 3.36 -33.33 -18.25
N VAL A 37 2.08 -33.38 -18.60
CA VAL A 37 1.17 -32.23 -18.45
C VAL A 37 1.04 -31.82 -16.99
N VAL A 38 0.81 -32.78 -16.07
CA VAL A 38 0.72 -32.49 -14.63
C VAL A 38 2.01 -31.87 -14.10
N VAL A 39 3.18 -32.42 -14.45
CA VAL A 39 4.47 -31.88 -14.03
C VAL A 39 4.68 -30.47 -14.61
N ALA A 40 4.36 -30.25 -15.88
CA ALA A 40 4.48 -28.92 -16.50
C ALA A 40 3.55 -27.90 -15.82
N THR A 41 2.31 -28.27 -15.50
CA THR A 41 1.37 -27.42 -14.77
C THR A 41 1.88 -27.10 -13.36
N LEU A 42 2.40 -28.08 -12.63
CA LEU A 42 2.97 -27.85 -11.29
C LEU A 42 4.21 -26.95 -11.35
N VAL A 43 5.09 -27.14 -12.35
CA VAL A 43 6.28 -26.29 -12.54
C VAL A 43 5.87 -24.86 -12.86
N MET A 44 4.89 -24.65 -13.75
CA MET A 44 4.37 -23.31 -14.07
C MET A 44 3.73 -22.63 -12.86
N LEU A 45 2.96 -23.39 -12.06
CA LEU A 45 2.36 -22.86 -10.83
C LEU A 45 3.45 -22.47 -9.82
N GLN A 46 4.45 -23.32 -9.64
CA GLN A 46 5.58 -23.06 -8.75
C GLN A 46 6.40 -21.86 -9.21
N THR A 47 6.70 -21.74 -10.51
CA THR A 47 7.42 -20.56 -11.04
C THR A 47 6.62 -19.28 -10.91
N ALA A 48 5.30 -19.32 -11.05
CA ALA A 48 4.44 -18.15 -10.81
C ALA A 48 4.44 -17.73 -9.34
N VAL A 49 4.40 -18.69 -8.41
CA VAL A 49 4.49 -18.44 -6.96
C VAL A 49 5.88 -17.91 -6.59
N ASP A 50 6.95 -18.54 -7.09
CA ASP A 50 8.32 -18.13 -6.83
C ASP A 50 8.61 -16.75 -7.42
N ALA A 51 8.10 -16.43 -8.61
CA ALA A 51 8.23 -15.10 -9.21
C ALA A 51 7.49 -14.03 -8.39
N ARG A 52 6.29 -14.32 -7.88
CA ARG A 52 5.57 -13.41 -6.98
C ARG A 52 6.29 -13.22 -5.65
N ARG A 53 6.82 -14.31 -5.09
CA ARG A 53 7.63 -14.26 -3.87
C ARG A 53 8.91 -13.46 -4.10
N GLN A 54 9.58 -13.66 -5.22
CA GLN A 54 10.80 -12.95 -5.54
C GLN A 54 10.52 -11.48 -5.84
N LEU A 55 9.40 -11.15 -6.49
CA LEU A 55 8.94 -9.75 -6.59
C LEU A 55 8.66 -9.17 -5.20
N ALA A 56 8.01 -9.91 -4.29
CA ALA A 56 7.81 -9.46 -2.91
C ALA A 56 9.14 -9.29 -2.14
N GLU A 57 10.11 -10.20 -2.31
CA GLU A 57 11.44 -10.13 -1.71
C GLU A 57 12.31 -9.00 -2.33
N ASP A 58 12.15 -8.75 -3.63
CA ASP A 58 12.83 -7.66 -4.34
C ASP A 58 12.17 -6.29 -4.04
N HIS A 59 10.88 -6.28 -3.71
CA HIS A 59 10.15 -5.10 -3.24
C HIS A 59 10.34 -4.85 -1.75
N GLN A 60 10.72 -5.87 -0.97
CA GLN A 60 11.14 -5.68 0.41
C GLN A 60 12.43 -4.85 0.37
N PRO A 61 12.43 -3.59 0.85
CA PRO A 61 13.64 -2.80 0.88
C PRO A 61 14.64 -3.56 1.73
N ARG A 62 15.71 -4.08 1.09
CA ARG A 62 16.77 -4.88 1.71
C ARG A 62 17.12 -4.29 3.07
N ALA A 63 16.61 -4.95 4.12
CA ALA A 63 16.71 -4.60 5.52
C ALA A 63 17.12 -3.13 5.74
N VAL A 64 16.13 -2.23 5.78
CA VAL A 64 16.31 -0.97 6.51
C VAL A 64 16.94 -1.38 7.84
N ARG A 65 18.17 -0.91 8.10
CA ARG A 65 18.84 -1.20 9.36
C ARG A 65 17.92 -0.70 10.46
N THR A 66 17.36 -1.63 11.23
CA THR A 66 16.69 -1.36 12.50
C THR A 66 17.53 -0.34 13.26
N VAL A 67 16.96 0.80 13.64
CA VAL A 67 17.65 1.71 14.56
C VAL A 67 17.91 0.90 15.83
N PRO A 68 19.18 0.76 16.26
CA PRO A 68 19.48 -0.01 17.45
C PRO A 68 18.67 0.57 18.62
N PRO A 69 18.06 -0.29 19.46
CA PRO A 69 17.15 0.18 20.49
C PRO A 69 17.85 1.23 21.38
N PRO A 70 17.21 2.38 21.66
CA PRO A 70 17.81 3.43 22.47
C PRO A 70 18.18 2.88 23.84
N GLU A 71 19.45 3.02 24.24
CA GLU A 71 19.92 2.40 25.48
C GLU A 71 19.29 3.05 26.73
N ARG A 72 18.89 4.34 26.69
CA ARG A 72 18.43 5.06 27.89
C ARG A 72 17.38 6.16 27.70
N ALA A 73 17.31 6.83 26.54
CA ALA A 73 16.31 7.84 26.24
C ALA A 73 16.18 8.00 24.71
N LEU A 74 14.98 8.32 24.23
CA LEU A 74 14.80 8.74 22.84
C LEU A 74 15.58 10.03 22.63
N ALA A 75 16.47 10.05 21.65
CA ALA A 75 17.22 11.25 21.28
C ALA A 75 16.86 11.66 19.86
N VAL A 76 16.81 12.97 19.63
CA VAL A 76 16.79 13.52 18.26
C VAL A 76 18.12 13.17 17.61
N LEU A 77 18.08 12.38 16.53
CA LEU A 77 19.24 12.08 15.71
C LEU A 77 19.58 13.27 14.82
N TRP A 78 18.56 13.81 14.14
CA TRP A 78 18.67 14.96 13.25
C TRP A 78 17.28 15.53 12.93
N LYS A 79 17.26 16.73 12.35
CA LYS A 79 16.04 17.49 12.03
C LYS A 79 15.96 17.77 10.54
N LEU A 80 14.75 17.74 9.98
CA LEU A 80 14.46 18.29 8.66
C LEU A 80 13.81 19.65 8.84
N ASP A 81 14.38 20.65 8.18
CA ASP A 81 13.80 21.99 8.15
C ASP A 81 12.95 22.17 6.89
N GLY A 82 11.74 22.72 7.06
CA GLY A 82 10.87 23.16 5.97
C GLY A 82 10.34 22.03 5.08
N ALA A 83 10.27 22.28 3.77
CA ALA A 83 9.66 21.36 2.80
C ALA A 83 10.37 19.99 2.66
N ALA A 84 11.54 19.81 3.29
CA ALA A 84 12.18 18.50 3.40
C ALA A 84 11.42 17.52 4.33
N ALA A 85 10.50 18.00 5.18
CA ALA A 85 9.61 17.18 6.04
C ALA A 85 8.58 16.32 5.27
N ARG A 86 8.74 16.20 3.95
CA ARG A 86 7.89 15.41 3.05
C ARG A 86 8.70 14.55 2.08
N ALA A 87 9.96 14.33 2.41
CA ALA A 87 10.79 13.42 1.64
C ALA A 87 10.18 12.00 1.61
N VAL A 88 10.54 11.23 0.60
CA VAL A 88 10.13 9.82 0.44
C VAL A 88 11.35 8.95 0.25
N ARG A 89 11.28 7.67 0.59
CA ARG A 89 12.41 6.76 0.38
C ARG A 89 12.42 6.35 -1.06
N VAL A 90 13.58 6.48 -1.67
CA VAL A 90 13.82 5.97 -3.01
C VAL A 90 15.15 5.25 -2.96
N GLY A 91 15.09 3.92 -2.90
CA GLY A 91 16.25 3.07 -2.66
C GLY A 91 16.80 3.24 -1.24
N THR A 92 18.05 3.69 -1.13
CA THR A 92 18.75 3.83 0.17
C THR A 92 18.67 5.23 0.75
N GLU A 93 18.12 6.20 0.02
CA GLU A 93 18.09 7.61 0.41
C GLU A 93 16.65 8.08 0.61
N LEU A 94 16.53 9.20 1.31
CA LEU A 94 15.31 9.99 1.38
C LEU A 94 15.40 11.10 0.33
N VAL A 95 14.32 11.35 -0.39
CA VAL A 95 14.25 12.34 -1.47
C VAL A 95 13.17 13.34 -1.15
N GLY A 96 13.57 14.58 -0.91
CA GLY A 96 12.68 15.71 -0.64
C GLY A 96 12.84 16.79 -1.67
N ALA A 97 11.91 17.73 -1.71
CA ALA A 97 12.02 18.87 -2.60
C ALA A 97 11.50 20.15 -1.95
N THR A 98 12.17 21.25 -2.27
CA THR A 98 11.72 22.61 -1.94
C THR A 98 11.46 23.38 -3.23
N VAL A 99 10.59 24.38 -3.17
CA VAL A 99 10.36 25.31 -4.29
C VAL A 99 10.57 26.72 -3.77
N GLU A 100 11.57 27.40 -4.30
CA GLU A 100 11.93 28.77 -3.90
C GLU A 100 12.40 29.56 -5.12
N ASP A 101 12.00 30.82 -5.23
CA ASP A 101 12.41 31.74 -6.30
C ASP A 101 12.29 31.18 -7.73
N GLY A 102 11.24 30.38 -7.95
CA GLY A 102 11.01 29.75 -9.24
C GLY A 102 12.01 28.64 -9.58
N VAL A 103 12.58 27.97 -8.58
CA VAL A 103 13.46 26.82 -8.72
C VAL A 103 12.94 25.71 -7.82
N VAL A 104 12.80 24.49 -8.36
CA VAL A 104 12.64 23.29 -7.54
C VAL A 104 14.02 22.76 -7.20
N GLU A 105 14.34 22.67 -5.91
CA GLU A 105 15.54 22.00 -5.40
C GLU A 105 15.14 20.63 -4.87
N VAL A 106 15.54 19.57 -5.56
CA VAL A 106 15.38 18.19 -5.11
C VAL A 106 16.66 17.77 -4.39
N VAL A 107 16.54 17.22 -3.19
CA VAL A 107 17.68 16.83 -2.34
C VAL A 107 17.60 15.36 -1.98
N GLY A 108 18.77 14.70 -2.01
CA GLY A 108 18.98 13.42 -1.37
C GLY A 108 19.44 13.62 0.07
N ILE A 109 18.88 12.86 1.00
CA ILE A 109 19.20 12.90 2.42
C ILE A 109 19.58 11.50 2.88
N ASP A 110 20.72 11.38 3.56
CA ASP A 110 21.14 10.15 4.21
C ASP A 110 20.24 9.88 5.43
N PRO A 111 19.45 8.79 5.44
CA PRO A 111 18.55 8.48 6.54
C PRO A 111 19.28 8.22 7.87
N ALA A 112 20.58 7.88 7.86
CA ALA A 112 21.31 7.65 9.10
C ALA A 112 21.75 8.95 9.78
N THR A 113 22.05 10.00 9.00
CA THR A 113 22.72 11.22 9.51
C THR A 113 21.92 12.50 9.30
N GLY A 114 20.88 12.48 8.47
CA GLY A 114 20.15 13.68 8.03
C GLY A 114 20.98 14.58 7.11
N ALA A 115 22.19 14.16 6.73
CA ALA A 115 23.05 14.96 5.87
C ALA A 115 22.53 14.93 4.43
N ARG A 116 22.53 16.09 3.78
CA ARG A 116 22.28 16.20 2.34
C ARG A 116 23.42 15.49 1.60
N THR A 117 23.11 14.47 0.81
CA THR A 117 24.08 13.70 0.01
C THR A 117 24.28 14.30 -1.38
N TRP A 118 23.21 14.82 -1.98
CA TRP A 118 23.22 15.50 -3.27
C TRP A 118 22.08 16.50 -3.42
N THR A 119 22.17 17.33 -4.46
CA THR A 119 21.16 18.34 -4.80
C THR A 119 21.04 18.46 -6.31
N VAL A 120 19.82 18.44 -6.82
CA VAL A 120 19.46 18.68 -8.22
C VAL A 120 18.47 19.84 -8.26
N SER A 121 18.76 20.84 -9.07
CA SER A 121 17.88 22.00 -9.25
C SER A 121 17.29 22.02 -10.65
N ALA A 122 16.01 22.36 -10.76
CA ALA A 122 15.33 22.59 -12.02
C ALA A 122 14.56 23.92 -11.97
N PRO A 123 14.64 24.77 -13.01
CA PRO A 123 13.83 25.98 -13.06
C PRO A 123 12.35 25.61 -13.12
N THR A 124 11.49 26.34 -12.39
CA THR A 124 10.04 26.27 -12.58
C THR A 124 9.67 27.18 -13.74
N PRO A 125 9.07 26.64 -14.82
CA PRO A 125 8.54 27.50 -15.87
C PRO A 125 7.41 28.35 -15.29
N GLY A 126 7.60 29.67 -15.26
CA GLY A 126 6.57 30.63 -14.84
C GLY A 126 6.76 31.30 -13.49
N GLY A 127 7.83 30.99 -12.73
CA GLY A 127 8.10 31.67 -11.44
C GLY A 127 6.98 31.43 -10.41
N LEU A 128 6.45 30.22 -10.39
CA LEU A 128 5.31 29.86 -9.55
C LEU A 128 5.72 29.84 -8.08
N ASP A 129 5.01 30.59 -7.26
CA ASP A 129 5.12 30.57 -5.82
C ASP A 129 4.27 29.39 -5.31
N THR A 130 4.91 28.30 -4.91
CA THR A 130 4.25 27.13 -4.34
C THR A 130 4.77 26.90 -2.94
N ASP A 131 3.88 26.66 -1.98
CA ASP A 131 4.22 26.48 -0.57
C ASP A 131 5.07 25.23 -0.26
N GLY A 132 5.30 24.37 -1.25
CA GLY A 132 6.16 23.20 -1.11
C GLY A 132 6.21 22.32 -2.35
N ALA A 133 6.80 21.14 -2.17
CA ALA A 133 6.73 20.05 -3.13
C ALA A 133 6.40 18.75 -2.41
N GLU A 134 5.76 17.84 -3.13
CA GLU A 134 5.48 16.48 -2.71
C GLU A 134 6.26 15.55 -3.62
N CYS A 135 6.95 14.57 -3.04
CA CYS A 135 7.71 13.60 -3.80
C CYS A 135 7.10 12.19 -3.68
N ALA A 136 7.26 11.37 -4.70
CA ALA A 136 6.88 9.95 -4.69
C ALA A 136 7.93 9.12 -5.45
N PRO A 137 8.17 7.86 -5.05
CA PRO A 137 8.96 6.93 -5.86
C PRO A 137 8.24 6.63 -7.19
N LEU A 138 9.01 6.44 -8.27
CA LEU A 138 8.49 5.97 -9.56
C LEU A 138 8.87 4.51 -9.78
N GLY A 139 7.92 3.61 -9.52
CA GLY A 139 8.09 2.17 -9.67
C GLY A 139 9.33 1.63 -8.94
N ALA A 140 9.92 0.56 -9.47
CA ALA A 140 11.16 -0.03 -8.97
C ALA A 140 12.44 0.58 -9.58
N SER A 141 12.32 1.73 -10.26
CA SER A 141 13.37 2.27 -11.13
C SER A 141 14.49 3.01 -10.40
N GLY A 142 14.37 3.22 -9.09
CA GLY A 142 15.29 4.09 -8.33
C GLY A 142 15.16 5.55 -8.74
N ARG A 143 13.96 5.97 -9.13
CA ARG A 143 13.64 7.36 -9.51
C ARG A 143 12.61 7.93 -8.56
N ALA A 144 12.65 9.25 -8.42
CA ALA A 144 11.65 10.01 -7.70
C ALA A 144 11.02 11.04 -8.64
N VAL A 145 9.72 11.25 -8.51
CA VAL A 145 9.04 12.44 -9.02
C VAL A 145 8.78 13.37 -7.85
N CYS A 146 9.00 14.66 -8.05
CA CYS A 146 8.63 15.71 -7.12
C CYS A 146 7.78 16.75 -7.85
N VAL A 147 6.60 17.04 -7.31
CA VAL A 147 5.62 17.97 -7.87
C VAL A 147 5.48 19.15 -6.93
N GLY A 148 5.62 20.37 -7.44
CA GLY A 148 5.39 21.60 -6.66
C GLY A 148 3.91 21.79 -6.36
N THR A 149 3.50 21.55 -5.13
CA THR A 149 2.08 21.59 -4.69
C THR A 149 1.92 22.38 -3.39
N SER A 150 0.71 22.86 -3.14
CA SER A 150 0.30 23.32 -1.81
C SER A 150 -0.45 22.16 -1.17
N GLN A 151 -0.40 22.05 0.15
CA GLN A 151 -0.94 20.90 0.88
C GLN A 151 -2.41 20.56 0.54
N VAL A 152 -3.18 21.57 0.11
CA VAL A 152 -4.53 21.41 -0.41
C VAL A 152 -4.58 22.09 -1.77
N ILE A 153 -4.61 21.31 -2.86
CA ILE A 153 -4.80 21.85 -4.21
C ILE A 153 -6.31 21.92 -4.47
N THR A 154 -6.91 23.07 -4.12
CA THR A 154 -8.33 23.31 -4.41
C THR A 154 -8.58 23.85 -5.81
N THR A 155 -7.53 24.33 -6.49
CA THR A 155 -7.60 24.96 -7.80
C THR A 155 -6.61 24.34 -8.77
N THR A 156 -7.03 24.17 -10.03
CA THR A 156 -6.12 23.80 -11.10
C THR A 156 -5.11 24.91 -11.29
N ARG A 157 -3.82 24.55 -11.32
CA ARG A 157 -2.76 25.51 -11.56
C ARG A 157 -1.59 24.84 -12.27
N PRO A 158 -0.77 25.60 -13.00
CA PRO A 158 0.50 25.10 -13.47
C PRO A 158 1.36 24.77 -12.26
N SER A 159 1.93 23.57 -12.25
CA SER A 159 2.76 23.03 -11.18
C SER A 159 4.03 22.45 -11.80
N PRO A 160 5.23 22.74 -11.23
CA PRO A 160 6.46 22.15 -11.73
C PRO A 160 6.51 20.67 -11.36
N VAL A 161 6.97 19.83 -12.29
CA VAL A 161 7.22 18.41 -12.09
C VAL A 161 8.67 18.14 -12.42
N VAL A 162 9.38 17.52 -11.48
CA VAL A 162 10.80 17.19 -11.59
C VAL A 162 10.98 15.69 -11.35
N VAL A 163 11.69 15.02 -12.24
CA VAL A 163 12.04 13.61 -12.10
C VAL A 163 13.55 13.49 -11.97
N VAL A 164 14.00 12.79 -10.94
CA VAL A 164 15.41 12.54 -10.66
C VAL A 164 15.71 11.05 -10.61
N ASP A 165 16.90 10.67 -11.04
CA ASP A 165 17.45 9.33 -10.85
C ASP A 165 18.31 9.35 -9.58
N THR A 166 17.92 8.57 -8.56
CA THR A 166 18.59 8.58 -7.25
C THR A 166 19.81 7.67 -7.22
N THR A 167 20.06 6.90 -8.29
CA THR A 167 21.27 6.09 -8.44
C THR A 167 22.39 6.91 -9.06
N THR A 168 22.07 7.79 -10.02
CA THR A 168 23.06 8.66 -10.69
C THR A 168 23.05 10.10 -10.19
N TRP A 169 22.07 10.48 -9.38
CA TRP A 169 21.86 11.84 -8.86
C TRP A 169 21.71 12.89 -9.97
N THR A 170 21.02 12.50 -11.04
CA THR A 170 20.85 13.35 -12.23
C THR A 170 19.39 13.68 -12.48
N LEU A 171 19.15 14.88 -12.99
CA LEU A 171 17.86 15.28 -13.54
C LEU A 171 17.51 14.41 -14.77
N VAL A 172 16.36 13.74 -14.71
CA VAL A 172 15.82 12.94 -15.82
C VAL A 172 14.87 13.77 -16.67
N GLY A 173 13.99 14.53 -16.02
CA GLY A 173 12.98 15.36 -16.68
C GLY A 173 12.53 16.52 -15.81
N ALA A 174 12.16 17.63 -16.43
CA ALA A 174 11.54 18.77 -15.77
C ALA A 174 10.53 19.42 -16.71
N TRP A 175 9.29 19.58 -16.25
CA TRP A 175 8.22 20.22 -17.02
C TRP A 175 7.21 20.91 -16.11
N THR A 176 6.23 21.58 -16.71
CA THR A 176 5.07 22.13 -16.01
C THR A 176 3.82 21.39 -16.47
N SER A 177 2.93 21.07 -15.53
CA SER A 177 1.63 20.50 -15.84
C SER A 177 0.52 21.28 -15.13
N GLU A 178 -0.57 21.55 -15.83
CA GLU A 178 -1.80 22.09 -15.24
C GLU A 178 -2.50 20.97 -14.50
N LEU A 179 -2.52 21.02 -13.17
CA LEU A 179 -3.06 19.94 -12.37
C LEU A 179 -3.81 20.45 -11.13
N ARG A 180 -4.81 19.68 -10.71
CA ARG A 180 -5.42 19.74 -9.38
C ARG A 180 -5.01 18.53 -8.53
N ALA A 181 -4.71 17.40 -9.16
CA ALA A 181 -4.24 16.19 -8.48
C ALA A 181 -3.18 15.47 -9.34
N TRP A 182 -2.35 14.65 -8.71
CA TRP A 182 -1.33 13.85 -9.39
C TRP A 182 -1.02 12.56 -8.62
N ARG A 183 -0.63 11.51 -9.35
CA ARG A 183 -0.20 10.20 -8.83
C ARG A 183 0.80 9.53 -9.76
N GLU A 184 1.66 8.72 -9.19
CA GLU A 184 2.48 7.74 -9.88
C GLU A 184 1.67 6.50 -10.26
N VAL A 185 1.94 5.94 -11.44
CA VAL A 185 1.36 4.67 -11.92
C VAL A 185 2.49 3.90 -12.61
N GLY A 186 3.09 2.97 -11.88
CA GLY A 186 4.36 2.35 -12.30
C GLY A 186 5.44 3.40 -12.53
N ASP A 187 5.95 3.49 -13.77
CA ASP A 187 6.96 4.47 -14.20
C ASP A 187 6.36 5.76 -14.79
N LEU A 188 5.04 5.93 -14.75
CA LEU A 188 4.34 7.10 -15.28
C LEU A 188 3.97 8.09 -14.19
N VAL A 189 3.95 9.38 -14.56
CA VAL A 189 3.37 10.46 -13.75
C VAL A 189 2.03 10.84 -14.35
N VAL A 190 0.94 10.58 -13.64
CA VAL A 190 -0.41 10.94 -14.07
C VAL A 190 -0.84 12.23 -13.38
N THR A 191 -1.18 13.25 -14.16
CA THR A 191 -1.78 14.49 -13.67
C THR A 191 -3.25 14.56 -14.05
N ALA A 192 -4.05 15.19 -13.20
CA ALA A 192 -5.48 15.34 -13.40
C ALA A 192 -5.90 16.80 -13.27
N ALA A 193 -6.64 17.29 -14.27
CA ALA A 193 -7.23 18.62 -14.30
C ALA A 193 -8.75 18.54 -14.51
N PRO A 194 -9.56 19.18 -13.66
CA PRO A 194 -11.01 19.17 -13.79
C PRO A 194 -11.49 20.07 -14.92
N GLU A 195 -12.55 19.65 -15.60
CA GLU A 195 -13.35 20.42 -16.56
C GLU A 195 -14.72 20.70 -15.94
N GLU A 196 -14.91 21.91 -15.42
CA GLU A 196 -16.13 22.33 -14.70
C GLU A 196 -16.93 23.37 -15.50
N ASP A 197 -18.25 23.25 -15.51
CA ASP A 197 -19.17 24.30 -16.04
C ASP A 197 -20.15 24.84 -14.99
N GLY A 198 -19.92 24.50 -13.72
CA GLY A 198 -20.76 24.87 -12.58
C GLY A 198 -21.96 23.96 -12.34
N SER A 199 -22.32 23.10 -13.31
CA SER A 199 -23.40 22.11 -13.19
C SER A 199 -22.92 20.68 -13.37
N THR A 200 -21.80 20.50 -14.06
CA THR A 200 -21.15 19.22 -14.26
C THR A 200 -19.65 19.33 -14.02
N VAL A 201 -19.05 18.19 -13.70
CA VAL A 201 -17.60 18.02 -13.60
C VAL A 201 -17.17 16.81 -14.43
N GLY A 202 -16.15 17.00 -15.26
CA GLY A 202 -15.35 15.93 -15.84
C GLY A 202 -13.87 16.18 -15.54
N TRP A 203 -13.01 15.29 -16.01
CA TRP A 203 -11.58 15.36 -15.76
C TRP A 203 -10.79 15.06 -17.04
N THR A 204 -9.70 15.78 -17.24
CA THR A 204 -8.63 15.42 -18.17
C THR A 204 -7.48 14.81 -17.37
N LEU A 205 -7.20 13.54 -17.60
CA LEU A 205 -6.03 12.84 -17.05
C LEU A 205 -4.95 12.77 -18.14
N THR A 206 -3.71 13.10 -17.78
CA THR A 206 -2.56 13.05 -18.68
C THR A 206 -1.44 12.26 -18.04
N ALA A 207 -1.01 11.17 -18.69
CA ALA A 207 0.18 10.44 -18.26
C ALA A 207 1.42 10.94 -18.99
N HIS A 208 2.47 11.15 -18.23
CA HIS A 208 3.79 11.52 -18.69
C HIS A 208 4.78 10.40 -18.39
N ASP A 209 5.73 10.16 -19.30
CA ASP A 209 6.92 9.37 -18.98
C ASP A 209 7.90 10.18 -18.12
N THR A 210 9.02 9.57 -17.73
CA THR A 210 10.02 10.23 -16.88
C THR A 210 10.72 11.43 -17.54
N SER A 211 10.62 11.58 -18.87
CA SER A 211 11.15 12.76 -19.59
C SER A 211 10.13 13.91 -19.66
N GLY A 212 8.89 13.68 -19.23
CA GLY A 212 7.77 14.60 -19.35
C GLY A 212 6.98 14.47 -20.65
N ALA A 213 7.35 13.53 -21.54
CA ALA A 213 6.61 13.32 -22.77
C ALA A 213 5.24 12.70 -22.48
N VAL A 214 4.20 13.25 -23.10
CA VAL A 214 2.83 12.73 -22.95
C VAL A 214 2.73 11.36 -23.60
N VAL A 215 2.40 10.35 -22.79
CA VAL A 215 2.15 8.97 -23.25
C VAL A 215 0.69 8.84 -23.70
N TRP A 216 -0.25 9.33 -22.89
CA TRP A 216 -1.66 9.38 -23.23
C TRP A 216 -2.39 10.53 -22.54
N THR A 217 -3.56 10.87 -23.07
CA THR A 217 -4.49 11.83 -22.50
C THR A 217 -5.91 11.28 -22.60
N THR A 218 -6.62 11.28 -21.49
CA THR A 218 -7.98 10.75 -21.39
C THR A 218 -8.90 11.80 -20.80
N ARG A 219 -9.99 12.08 -21.51
CA ARG A 219 -11.09 12.90 -21.00
C ARG A 219 -12.19 11.97 -20.48
N THR A 220 -12.57 12.14 -19.24
CA THR A 220 -13.68 11.40 -18.65
C THR A 220 -15.01 11.93 -19.16
N SER A 221 -16.08 11.18 -18.93
CA SER A 221 -17.43 11.73 -19.04
C SER A 221 -17.63 12.86 -18.02
N ARG A 222 -18.64 13.70 -18.26
CA ARG A 222 -19.08 14.71 -17.30
C ARG A 222 -20.21 14.15 -16.44
N ALA A 223 -20.06 14.26 -15.13
CA ALA A 223 -21.06 13.92 -14.15
C ALA A 223 -21.73 15.19 -13.59
N PRO A 224 -23.02 15.15 -13.22
CA PRO A 224 -23.64 16.24 -12.50
C PRO A 224 -22.87 16.56 -11.21
N VAL A 225 -22.72 17.85 -10.92
CA VAL A 225 -22.24 18.29 -9.61
C VAL A 225 -23.40 18.16 -8.63
N GLU A 226 -23.41 17.10 -7.84
CA GLU A 226 -24.30 17.03 -6.69
C GLU A 226 -23.78 17.97 -5.61
N ALA A 227 -24.67 18.78 -5.04
CA ALA A 227 -24.30 19.58 -3.88
C ALA A 227 -23.93 18.59 -2.77
N PRO A 228 -22.72 18.67 -2.18
CA PRO A 228 -22.34 17.75 -1.12
C PRO A 228 -23.42 17.84 -0.03
N ASP A 229 -23.90 16.69 0.44
CA ASP A 229 -24.77 16.66 1.59
C ASP A 229 -23.93 17.02 2.82
N VAL A 230 -23.85 18.34 3.07
CA VAL A 230 -23.04 18.97 4.11
C VAL A 230 -23.47 18.55 5.53
N THR A 231 -24.50 17.72 5.65
CA THR A 231 -24.94 17.17 6.93
C THR A 231 -24.09 15.98 7.39
N SER A 232 -23.31 15.37 6.50
CA SER A 232 -22.34 14.35 6.87
C SER A 232 -20.96 14.98 7.12
N ASP A 233 -20.29 14.58 8.20
CA ASP A 233 -18.88 14.92 8.45
C ASP A 233 -17.93 14.32 7.38
N ALA A 234 -18.48 13.70 6.32
CA ALA A 234 -17.72 13.19 5.20
C ALA A 234 -17.07 14.38 4.48
N ASN A 235 -15.75 14.43 4.53
CA ASN A 235 -14.95 15.41 3.83
C ASN A 235 -15.32 15.34 2.33
N PRO A 236 -15.94 16.38 1.74
CA PRO A 236 -16.34 16.32 0.34
C PRO A 236 -15.10 16.04 -0.50
N LEU A 237 -15.07 14.91 -1.19
CA LEU A 237 -13.98 14.56 -2.08
C LEU A 237 -13.93 15.60 -3.21
N PHE A 238 -12.98 16.51 -3.11
CA PHE A 238 -12.62 17.41 -4.20
C PHE A 238 -11.48 16.79 -4.97
N GLY A 239 -11.79 16.05 -6.04
CA GLY A 239 -10.80 15.49 -6.96
C GLY A 239 -9.74 14.61 -6.30
N HIS A 240 -10.16 13.59 -5.56
CA HIS A 240 -9.24 12.61 -5.00
C HIS A 240 -8.74 11.67 -6.10
N LEU A 241 -7.43 11.69 -6.37
CA LEU A 241 -6.77 10.82 -7.34
C LEU A 241 -6.01 9.73 -6.60
N GLU A 242 -6.21 8.49 -7.02
CA GLU A 242 -5.55 7.31 -6.49
C GLU A 242 -4.96 6.49 -7.66
N GLY A 243 -3.81 5.86 -7.46
CA GLY A 243 -3.13 5.07 -8.49
C GLY A 243 -2.63 3.74 -7.96
N ALA A 244 -2.63 2.75 -8.84
CA ALA A 244 -1.91 1.48 -8.69
C ALA A 244 -1.27 1.14 -10.05
N ASP A 245 -0.44 0.09 -10.12
CA ASP A 245 0.33 -0.23 -11.34
C ASP A 245 -0.52 -0.35 -12.62
N GLU A 246 -1.76 -0.83 -12.51
CA GLU A 246 -2.62 -1.10 -13.67
C GLU A 246 -3.70 -0.04 -13.92
N TRP A 247 -3.93 0.88 -12.97
CA TRP A 247 -5.04 1.82 -13.05
C TRP A 247 -4.81 3.11 -12.25
N VAL A 248 -5.53 4.15 -12.65
CA VAL A 248 -5.69 5.39 -11.91
C VAL A 248 -7.19 5.66 -11.75
N ALA A 249 -7.63 6.03 -10.57
CA ALA A 249 -9.01 6.35 -10.28
C ALA A 249 -9.10 7.78 -9.75
N ILE A 250 -10.11 8.50 -10.20
CA ILE A 250 -10.45 9.81 -9.67
C ILE A 250 -11.88 9.81 -9.17
N ALA A 251 -12.08 10.26 -7.93
CA ALA A 251 -13.39 10.49 -7.34
C ALA A 251 -13.59 11.99 -7.09
N ASP A 252 -14.70 12.52 -7.57
CA ASP A 252 -15.06 13.92 -7.39
C ASP A 252 -16.58 14.09 -7.33
N ARG A 253 -17.06 14.84 -6.34
CA ARG A 253 -18.46 15.27 -6.18
C ARG A 253 -19.52 14.20 -6.49
N GLY A 254 -19.38 13.02 -5.89
CA GLY A 254 -20.39 11.98 -6.02
C GLY A 254 -20.22 11.08 -7.25
N HIS A 255 -19.06 11.10 -7.91
CA HIS A 255 -18.80 10.29 -9.10
C HIS A 255 -17.36 9.80 -9.12
N ALA A 256 -17.11 8.63 -9.71
CA ALA A 256 -15.78 8.06 -9.86
C ALA A 256 -15.52 7.58 -11.30
N TRP A 257 -14.30 7.85 -11.76
CA TRP A 257 -13.79 7.40 -13.06
C TRP A 257 -12.52 6.61 -12.86
N VAL A 258 -12.41 5.48 -13.54
CA VAL A 258 -11.24 4.60 -13.48
C VAL A 258 -10.67 4.50 -14.87
N VAL A 259 -9.38 4.78 -15.00
CA VAL A 259 -8.64 4.76 -16.25
C VAL A 259 -7.50 3.74 -16.10
N GLY A 260 -7.32 2.86 -17.08
CA GLY A 260 -6.22 1.90 -17.10
C GLY A 260 -4.89 2.61 -17.33
N ALA A 261 -3.78 1.94 -17.03
CA ALA A 261 -2.43 2.45 -17.27
C ALA A 261 -2.16 2.81 -18.74
N ASP A 262 -2.99 2.36 -19.68
CA ASP A 262 -2.94 2.67 -21.12
C ASP A 262 -3.86 3.85 -21.54
N GLY A 263 -4.53 4.50 -20.58
CA GLY A 263 -5.47 5.59 -20.82
C GLY A 263 -6.90 5.16 -21.15
N THR A 264 -7.21 3.85 -21.20
CA THR A 264 -8.57 3.40 -21.48
C THR A 264 -9.49 3.60 -20.27
N VAL A 265 -10.72 4.10 -20.48
CA VAL A 265 -11.70 4.22 -19.37
C VAL A 265 -12.25 2.84 -19.03
N LEU A 266 -11.94 2.36 -17.83
CA LEU A 266 -12.32 1.04 -17.31
C LEU A 266 -13.60 1.06 -16.48
N ALA A 267 -13.95 2.21 -15.89
CA ALA A 267 -15.18 2.42 -15.15
C ALA A 267 -15.57 3.89 -15.12
N ASP A 268 -16.87 4.12 -15.03
CA ASP A 268 -17.51 5.43 -15.01
C ASP A 268 -18.82 5.24 -14.23
N GLN A 269 -18.82 5.61 -12.94
CA GLN A 269 -19.90 5.26 -12.02
C GLN A 269 -20.22 6.38 -11.04
N ALA A 270 -21.51 6.53 -10.77
CA ALA A 270 -21.98 7.37 -9.68
C ALA A 270 -21.47 6.80 -8.34
N LEU A 271 -21.06 7.68 -7.44
CA LEU A 271 -20.49 7.41 -6.13
C LEU A 271 -20.97 8.46 -5.11
N PRO A 272 -22.29 8.58 -4.87
CA PRO A 272 -22.88 9.73 -4.18
C PRO A 272 -22.30 9.98 -2.78
N THR A 273 -21.97 8.91 -2.05
CA THR A 273 -21.47 8.97 -0.66
C THR A 273 -20.26 8.06 -0.47
N GLY A 274 -19.26 8.15 -1.36
CA GLY A 274 -18.17 7.18 -1.36
C GLY A 274 -16.78 7.75 -1.62
N PHE A 275 -15.80 6.84 -1.65
CA PHE A 275 -14.42 7.11 -2.02
C PHE A 275 -13.85 5.95 -2.82
N VAL A 276 -12.77 6.21 -3.55
CA VAL A 276 -11.97 5.18 -4.23
C VAL A 276 -10.65 5.01 -3.50
N GLY A 277 -10.12 3.79 -3.50
CA GLY A 277 -8.83 3.49 -2.89
C GLY A 277 -8.23 2.24 -3.53
N ALA A 278 -6.91 2.12 -3.44
CA ALA A 278 -6.26 0.85 -3.72
C ALA A 278 -6.39 -0.08 -2.51
N THR A 279 -6.67 -1.36 -2.75
CA THR A 279 -6.40 -2.39 -1.76
C THR A 279 -4.89 -2.60 -1.64
N ARG A 280 -4.47 -3.32 -0.60
CA ARG A 280 -3.08 -3.69 -0.40
C ARG A 280 -2.51 -4.52 -1.56
N SER A 281 -3.36 -5.31 -2.22
CA SER A 281 -3.02 -6.07 -3.42
C SER A 281 -3.03 -5.25 -4.72
N GLY A 282 -3.31 -3.94 -4.64
CA GLY A 282 -3.41 -3.04 -5.79
C GLY A 282 -4.75 -3.14 -6.54
N ALA A 283 -5.72 -3.88 -6.01
CA ALA A 283 -7.06 -3.92 -6.59
C ALA A 283 -7.79 -2.60 -6.35
N LEU A 284 -8.66 -2.22 -7.29
CA LEU A 284 -9.53 -1.06 -7.11
C LEU A 284 -10.65 -1.39 -6.13
N ALA A 285 -10.76 -0.63 -5.04
CA ALA A 285 -11.92 -0.62 -4.16
C ALA A 285 -12.70 0.69 -4.34
N VAL A 286 -14.01 0.57 -4.59
CA VAL A 286 -14.94 1.70 -4.55
C VAL A 286 -15.87 1.53 -3.37
N SER A 287 -15.73 2.39 -2.36
CA SER A 287 -16.44 2.30 -1.09
C SER A 287 -17.60 3.29 -1.06
N GLU A 288 -18.78 2.85 -0.64
CA GLU A 288 -20.01 3.64 -0.50
C GLU A 288 -20.49 3.60 0.96
N HIS A 289 -20.94 4.73 1.50
CA HIS A 289 -21.65 4.78 2.77
C HIS A 289 -23.14 4.49 2.54
N ASP A 290 -23.63 3.45 3.20
CA ASP A 290 -25.05 3.14 3.24
C ASP A 290 -25.80 4.11 4.19
N PRO A 291 -27.12 4.30 4.02
CA PRO A 291 -27.91 5.21 4.86
C PRO A 291 -27.92 4.89 6.35
N ASP A 292 -27.53 3.66 6.74
CA ASP A 292 -27.40 3.23 8.13
C ASP A 292 -26.01 3.54 8.73
N GLY A 293 -25.11 4.13 7.94
CA GLY A 293 -23.75 4.49 8.31
C GLY A 293 -22.72 3.38 8.10
N SER A 294 -23.15 2.18 7.68
CA SER A 294 -22.21 1.14 7.28
C SER A 294 -21.52 1.50 5.96
N ILE A 295 -20.37 0.87 5.70
CA ILE A 295 -19.61 1.07 4.46
C ILE A 295 -19.59 -0.24 3.69
N ARG A 296 -19.77 -0.18 2.37
CA ARG A 296 -19.67 -1.31 1.46
C ARG A 296 -18.72 -0.97 0.32
N SER A 297 -17.83 -1.91 0.00
CA SER A 297 -16.88 -1.78 -1.10
C SER A 297 -17.25 -2.70 -2.27
N SER A 298 -17.33 -2.14 -3.47
CA SER A 298 -17.23 -2.90 -4.72
C SER A 298 -15.76 -2.99 -5.13
N VAL A 299 -15.19 -4.20 -5.12
CA VAL A 299 -13.76 -4.44 -5.33
C VAL A 299 -13.54 -5.21 -6.63
N ARG A 300 -12.72 -4.66 -7.53
CA ARG A 300 -12.43 -5.27 -8.83
C ARG A 300 -11.23 -6.22 -8.70
N LEU A 301 -11.53 -7.51 -8.65
CA LEU A 301 -10.56 -8.59 -8.62
C LEU A 301 -10.43 -9.24 -10.01
N GLY A 302 -9.38 -10.05 -10.23
CA GLY A 302 -9.14 -10.71 -11.53
C GLY A 302 -10.29 -11.57 -12.04
N GLY A 303 -11.20 -12.01 -11.16
CA GLY A 303 -12.40 -12.79 -11.50
C GLY A 303 -13.68 -11.97 -11.73
N GLY A 304 -13.67 -10.67 -11.47
CA GLY A 304 -14.86 -9.80 -11.54
C GLY A 304 -14.94 -8.81 -10.37
N VAL A 305 -16.11 -8.19 -10.21
CA VAL A 305 -16.39 -7.29 -9.08
C VAL A 305 -16.99 -8.09 -7.93
N VAL A 306 -16.43 -7.94 -6.73
CA VAL A 306 -16.91 -8.58 -5.49
C VAL A 306 -17.37 -7.50 -4.52
N GLU A 307 -18.51 -7.73 -3.89
CA GLU A 307 -19.05 -6.86 -2.84
C GLU A 307 -18.48 -7.28 -1.48
N ILE A 308 -17.82 -6.34 -0.81
CA ILE A 308 -17.14 -6.54 0.47
C ILE A 308 -17.71 -5.57 1.51
N PRO A 309 -18.22 -6.05 2.65
CA PRO A 309 -18.52 -5.19 3.80
C PRO A 309 -17.26 -4.49 4.31
N GLY A 310 -17.39 -3.19 4.59
CA GLY A 310 -16.30 -2.31 5.01
C GLY A 310 -15.65 -1.55 3.85
N PHE A 311 -14.51 -0.95 4.15
CA PHE A 311 -13.64 -0.25 3.20
C PHE A 311 -12.24 -0.82 3.22
N ALA A 312 -11.57 -0.81 2.07
CA ALA A 312 -10.17 -1.17 2.00
C ALA A 312 -9.35 -0.21 2.86
N VAL A 313 -8.47 -0.77 3.68
CA VAL A 313 -7.57 0.03 4.52
C VAL A 313 -6.12 -0.19 4.11
N ALA A 314 -5.40 0.92 3.93
CA ALA A 314 -3.95 0.89 3.77
C ALA A 314 -3.32 0.74 5.16
N ALA A 315 -2.48 -0.28 5.32
CA ALA A 315 -1.65 -0.39 6.51
C ALA A 315 -0.49 0.62 6.40
N ASP A 316 -0.19 1.29 7.50
CA ASP A 316 0.96 2.19 7.56
C ASP A 316 1.75 1.91 8.85
N PRO A 317 2.95 1.30 8.73
CA PRO A 317 3.60 0.84 7.50
C PRO A 317 3.05 -0.50 6.98
N ASP A 318 3.30 -0.75 5.69
CA ASP A 318 3.11 -2.03 5.00
C ASP A 318 4.35 -2.38 4.18
N ASP A 319 5.00 -3.49 4.49
CA ASP A 319 6.21 -3.93 3.79
C ASP A 319 5.93 -4.90 2.62
N GLY A 320 4.66 -5.15 2.29
CA GLY A 320 4.29 -6.08 1.22
C GLY A 320 4.39 -7.57 1.59
N SER A 321 4.82 -7.93 2.82
CA SER A 321 5.12 -9.31 3.23
C SER A 321 3.95 -10.29 3.26
N ALA A 322 2.70 -9.82 3.22
CA ALA A 322 1.49 -10.65 3.24
C ALA A 322 0.67 -10.63 1.93
N PRO A 323 1.24 -10.79 0.72
CA PRO A 323 0.61 -10.39 -0.55
C PRO A 323 -0.71 -11.09 -0.91
N GLY A 324 -1.08 -12.18 -0.22
CA GLY A 324 -2.38 -12.85 -0.37
C GLY A 324 -3.51 -12.25 0.45
N VAL A 325 -3.24 -11.18 1.20
CA VAL A 325 -4.14 -10.63 2.22
C VAL A 325 -4.43 -9.16 1.93
N ASP A 326 -5.71 -8.85 1.83
CA ASP A 326 -6.24 -7.49 1.87
C ASP A 326 -6.92 -7.25 3.22
N LEU A 327 -6.78 -6.04 3.74
CA LEU A 327 -7.36 -5.61 5.01
C LEU A 327 -8.54 -4.67 4.76
N TYR A 328 -9.63 -4.88 5.50
CA TYR A 328 -10.82 -4.07 5.45
C TYR A 328 -11.22 -3.58 6.83
N GLY A 329 -11.47 -2.28 6.93
CA GLY A 329 -12.08 -1.65 8.09
C GLY A 329 -13.60 -1.72 7.98
N ASP A 330 -14.29 -2.09 9.04
CA ASP A 330 -15.75 -1.93 9.15
C ASP A 330 -16.06 -0.92 10.25
N ASN A 331 -16.61 0.23 9.86
CA ASN A 331 -17.00 1.30 10.76
C ASN A 331 -18.48 1.18 11.13
N GLN A 332 -18.82 0.20 11.98
CA GLN A 332 -20.17 0.12 12.55
C GLN A 332 -20.26 0.95 13.83
N GLY A 333 -20.38 2.27 13.68
CA GLY A 333 -20.56 3.21 14.79
C GLY A 333 -19.26 3.53 15.54
N ALA A 334 -19.22 3.30 16.86
CA ALA A 334 -18.09 3.68 17.72
C ALA A 334 -16.92 2.66 17.71
N ARG A 335 -17.03 1.59 16.92
CA ARG A 335 -16.02 0.54 16.82
C ARG A 335 -15.64 0.37 15.36
N SER A 336 -14.36 0.45 15.09
CA SER A 336 -13.76 0.02 13.83
C SER A 336 -13.29 -1.41 14.02
N SER A 337 -13.77 -2.34 13.21
CA SER A 337 -13.23 -3.69 13.17
C SER A 337 -12.29 -3.86 11.99
N LEU A 338 -11.26 -4.70 12.13
CA LEU A 338 -10.38 -5.09 11.04
C LEU A 338 -10.66 -6.53 10.61
N VAL A 339 -10.88 -6.73 9.32
CA VAL A 339 -11.15 -8.04 8.70
C VAL A 339 -10.11 -8.29 7.61
N ALA A 340 -9.47 -9.45 7.65
CA ALA A 340 -8.61 -9.89 6.57
C ALA A 340 -9.36 -10.75 5.57
N ARG A 341 -9.04 -10.51 4.30
CA ARG A 341 -9.66 -11.18 3.16
C ARG A 341 -8.60 -11.67 2.19
N ASP A 342 -8.94 -12.73 1.48
CA ASP A 342 -8.12 -13.25 0.41
C ASP A 342 -8.10 -12.24 -0.73
N ALA A 343 -6.91 -11.77 -1.10
CA ALA A 343 -6.75 -10.73 -2.10
C ALA A 343 -7.24 -11.14 -3.51
N GLY A 344 -7.34 -12.44 -3.80
CA GLY A 344 -7.78 -12.93 -5.11
C GLY A 344 -9.30 -13.09 -5.24
N THR A 345 -9.98 -13.40 -4.14
CA THR A 345 -11.39 -13.81 -4.11
C THR A 345 -12.29 -12.91 -3.27
N GLY A 346 -11.72 -12.12 -2.36
CA GLY A 346 -12.45 -11.32 -1.37
C GLY A 346 -13.08 -12.15 -0.23
N GLU A 347 -12.86 -13.47 -0.21
CA GLU A 347 -13.35 -14.34 0.85
C GLU A 347 -12.72 -13.94 2.19
N LYS A 348 -13.52 -13.92 3.25
CA LYS A 348 -13.03 -13.64 4.60
C LYS A 348 -12.08 -14.76 5.02
N LEU A 349 -10.82 -14.40 5.30
CA LEU A 349 -9.82 -15.32 5.84
C LEU A 349 -9.97 -15.41 7.36
N TRP A 350 -9.85 -14.28 8.04
CA TRP A 350 -9.80 -14.22 9.49
C TRP A 350 -10.17 -12.84 10.06
N LEU A 351 -10.24 -12.81 11.40
CA LEU A 351 -10.49 -11.72 12.35
C LEU A 351 -11.71 -10.82 12.10
N ASP A 352 -12.22 -10.36 13.25
CA ASP A 352 -13.17 -9.30 13.46
C ASP A 352 -12.73 -8.72 14.81
N VAL A 353 -11.71 -7.87 14.75
CA VAL A 353 -11.07 -7.31 15.94
C VAL A 353 -11.28 -5.82 15.97
N ASP A 354 -11.69 -5.33 17.14
CA ASP A 354 -11.67 -3.90 17.44
C ASP A 354 -10.24 -3.38 17.17
N ALA A 355 -10.12 -2.49 16.19
CA ALA A 355 -8.87 -2.00 15.65
C ALA A 355 -8.86 -0.47 15.63
N GLY A 356 -7.81 0.14 16.19
CA GLY A 356 -7.52 1.56 16.04
C GLY A 356 -6.53 1.78 14.90
N ALA A 357 -5.24 1.60 15.19
CA ALA A 357 -4.15 1.62 14.23
C ALA A 357 -3.70 0.18 13.91
N PHE A 358 -3.16 -0.03 12.72
CA PHE A 358 -2.64 -1.33 12.30
C PHE A 358 -1.48 -1.16 11.31
N ALA A 359 -0.62 -2.17 11.27
CA ALA A 359 0.55 -2.21 10.41
C ALA A 359 0.83 -3.65 9.96
N VAL A 360 1.56 -3.83 8.85
CA VAL A 360 1.92 -5.16 8.32
C VAL A 360 3.42 -5.26 8.09
N HIS A 361 4.06 -6.28 8.68
CA HIS A 361 5.49 -6.54 8.50
C HIS A 361 5.86 -7.99 8.73
N ASP A 362 6.77 -8.54 7.92
CA ASP A 362 7.25 -9.93 8.01
C ASP A 362 6.11 -10.97 8.17
N GLY A 363 5.00 -10.78 7.46
CA GLY A 363 3.82 -11.63 7.50
C GLY A 363 3.01 -11.51 8.80
N VAL A 364 3.22 -10.46 9.59
CA VAL A 364 2.51 -10.18 10.84
C VAL A 364 1.63 -8.95 10.67
N VAL A 365 0.35 -9.07 11.05
CA VAL A 365 -0.57 -7.95 11.17
C VAL A 365 -0.63 -7.50 12.62
N LEU A 366 -0.23 -6.25 12.86
CA LEU A 366 -0.29 -5.58 14.16
C LEU A 366 -1.57 -4.78 14.25
N VAL A 367 -2.24 -4.85 15.40
CA VAL A 367 -3.50 -4.15 15.63
C VAL A 367 -3.50 -3.54 17.03
N THR A 368 -3.88 -2.26 17.15
CA THR A 368 -4.22 -1.67 18.45
C THR A 368 -5.68 -1.90 18.77
N GLY A 369 -5.94 -2.34 19.99
CA GLY A 369 -7.23 -2.20 20.64
C GLY A 369 -7.21 -1.02 21.61
N SER A 370 -8.27 -0.88 22.41
CA SER A 370 -8.36 0.19 23.42
C SER A 370 -7.30 0.07 24.53
N ASP A 371 -6.91 -1.15 24.91
CA ASP A 371 -5.96 -1.40 26.00
C ASP A 371 -4.85 -2.41 25.68
N VAL A 372 -4.72 -2.81 24.41
CA VAL A 372 -3.81 -3.86 23.96
C VAL A 372 -3.22 -3.55 22.60
N VAL A 373 -2.00 -4.03 22.36
CA VAL A 373 -1.45 -4.25 21.03
C VAL A 373 -1.38 -5.75 20.82
N SER A 374 -1.88 -6.22 19.68
CA SER A 374 -1.88 -7.64 19.32
C SER A 374 -1.16 -7.85 17.99
N ALA A 375 -0.50 -8.98 17.85
CA ALA A 375 0.06 -9.45 16.59
C ALA A 375 -0.65 -10.71 16.13
N TYR A 376 -0.93 -10.79 14.84
CA TYR A 376 -1.58 -11.91 14.19
C TYR A 376 -0.76 -12.37 13.01
N ASP A 377 -0.68 -13.69 12.80
CA ASP A 377 -0.18 -14.24 11.54
C ASP A 377 -1.07 -13.77 10.40
N ALA A 378 -0.48 -13.19 9.36
CA ALA A 378 -1.26 -12.61 8.28
C ALA A 378 -1.98 -13.67 7.43
N VAL A 379 -1.50 -14.91 7.40
CA VAL A 379 -2.07 -15.97 6.56
C VAL A 379 -3.32 -16.55 7.21
N ASP A 380 -3.24 -16.92 8.48
CA ASP A 380 -4.32 -17.66 9.15
C ASP A 380 -4.99 -16.90 10.31
N GLY A 381 -4.48 -15.71 10.67
CA GLY A 381 -5.03 -14.88 11.73
C GLY A 381 -4.75 -15.39 13.13
N THR A 382 -3.87 -16.38 13.28
CA THR A 382 -3.46 -16.89 14.59
C THR A 382 -2.80 -15.78 15.38
N ARG A 383 -3.34 -15.48 16.57
CA ARG A 383 -2.72 -14.48 17.46
C ARG A 383 -1.38 -15.00 17.96
N LEU A 384 -0.31 -14.32 17.55
CA LEU A 384 1.07 -14.64 17.93
C LEU A 384 1.37 -14.17 19.36
N TRP A 385 0.98 -12.95 19.69
CA TRP A 385 1.12 -12.38 21.03
C TRP A 385 0.13 -11.25 21.27
N GLN A 386 0.05 -10.83 22.54
CA GLN A 386 -0.73 -9.68 22.97
C GLN A 386 -0.05 -8.99 24.16
N THR A 387 0.08 -7.67 24.08
CA THR A 387 0.70 -6.84 25.11
C THR A 387 -0.28 -5.77 25.56
N ARG A 388 -0.50 -5.66 26.87
CA ARG A 388 -1.35 -4.60 27.43
C ARG A 388 -0.64 -3.26 27.34
N LEU A 389 -1.22 -2.34 26.57
CA LEU A 389 -0.76 -0.98 26.42
C LEU A 389 -1.98 -0.10 26.21
N ALA A 390 -2.28 0.74 27.21
CA ALA A 390 -3.51 1.51 27.24
C ALA A 390 -3.46 2.71 26.30
N GLY A 391 -4.53 2.88 25.52
CA GLY A 391 -4.77 4.07 24.72
C GLY A 391 -3.85 4.20 23.51
N VAL A 392 -3.28 3.13 22.97
CA VAL A 392 -2.42 3.26 21.78
C VAL A 392 -3.23 3.78 20.60
N TYR A 393 -2.84 4.92 20.05
CA TYR A 393 -3.52 5.56 18.92
C TYR A 393 -2.71 5.52 17.62
N GLN A 394 -1.41 5.26 17.73
CA GLN A 394 -0.50 5.11 16.59
C GLN A 394 0.40 3.89 16.79
N LEU A 395 0.59 3.15 15.71
CA LEU A 395 1.54 2.05 15.57
C LEU A 395 2.44 2.33 14.39
N THR A 396 3.69 1.95 14.52
CA THR A 396 4.63 2.00 13.43
C THR A 396 5.74 0.96 13.62
N LEU A 397 6.61 0.75 12.63
CA LEU A 397 7.66 -0.28 12.66
C LEU A 397 9.06 0.22 12.25
N ASP A 398 10.05 -0.14 13.06
CA ASP A 398 11.46 -0.01 12.72
C ASP A 398 12.10 -1.41 12.70
N GLY A 399 12.02 -2.05 11.53
CA GLY A 399 12.31 -3.47 11.32
C GLY A 399 11.60 -4.38 12.33
N ASP A 400 12.35 -5.10 13.15
CA ASP A 400 11.81 -6.04 14.16
C ASP A 400 11.23 -5.35 15.42
N VAL A 401 11.17 -4.01 15.45
CA VAL A 401 10.66 -3.24 16.59
C VAL A 401 9.33 -2.56 16.24
N VAL A 402 8.26 -2.96 16.93
CA VAL A 402 6.97 -2.26 16.90
C VAL A 402 7.06 -1.05 17.80
N VAL A 403 6.82 0.13 17.27
CA VAL A 403 6.77 1.37 18.05
C VAL A 403 5.32 1.78 18.25
N ALA A 404 4.90 1.83 19.51
CA ALA A 404 3.53 2.12 19.92
C ALA A 404 3.47 3.41 20.75
N VAL A 405 2.48 4.25 20.48
CA VAL A 405 2.35 5.59 21.09
C VAL A 405 1.05 5.71 21.87
N ALA A 406 1.17 6.09 23.13
CA ALA A 406 0.02 6.39 23.99
C ALA A 406 -0.15 7.92 24.15
N PRO A 407 -1.35 8.50 23.90
CA PRO A 407 -1.55 9.93 23.76
C PRO A 407 -1.59 10.62 25.12
N GLN A 408 -2.09 9.95 26.17
CA GLN A 408 -2.30 10.57 27.47
C GLN A 408 -1.01 11.07 28.12
N ASN A 409 0.14 10.54 27.71
CA ASN A 409 1.44 10.88 28.30
C ASN A 409 2.56 10.96 27.26
N LEU A 410 2.24 10.87 25.97
CA LEU A 410 3.19 10.77 24.86
C LEU A 410 4.26 9.70 25.09
N THR A 411 3.90 8.62 25.78
CA THR A 411 4.79 7.49 25.99
C THR A 411 4.94 6.74 24.67
N VAL A 412 6.20 6.53 24.29
CA VAL A 412 6.59 5.67 23.18
C VAL A 412 7.14 4.38 23.74
N VAL A 413 6.64 3.25 23.27
CA VAL A 413 7.09 1.92 23.68
C VAL A 413 7.56 1.15 22.46
N GLY A 414 8.80 0.68 22.49
CA GLY A 414 9.30 -0.30 21.53
C GLY A 414 9.00 -1.72 22.01
N LEU A 415 8.31 -2.50 21.20
CA LEU A 415 8.00 -3.90 21.44
C LEU A 415 8.74 -4.77 20.43
N ASP A 416 9.21 -5.93 20.87
CA ASP A 416 9.72 -6.98 19.99
C ASP A 416 8.60 -7.49 19.09
N LEU A 417 8.76 -7.44 17.76
CA LEU A 417 7.75 -7.87 16.80
C LEU A 417 7.34 -9.34 16.96
N ARG A 418 8.24 -10.21 17.41
CA ARG A 418 7.98 -11.66 17.51
C ARG A 418 7.34 -12.05 18.83
N THR A 419 7.65 -11.35 19.91
CA THR A 419 7.19 -11.74 21.25
C THR A 419 6.28 -10.72 21.92
N GLY A 420 6.14 -9.52 21.38
CA GLY A 420 5.42 -8.40 21.98
C GLY A 420 6.07 -7.84 23.24
N ARG A 421 7.30 -8.27 23.56
CA ARG A 421 7.95 -7.89 24.82
C ARG A 421 8.48 -6.47 24.67
N ALA A 422 8.17 -5.62 25.66
CA ALA A 422 8.76 -4.29 25.71
C ALA A 422 10.30 -4.36 25.74
N LEU A 423 10.93 -3.77 24.73
CA LEU A 423 12.37 -3.63 24.60
C LEU A 423 12.85 -2.36 25.29
N TRP A 424 12.11 -1.27 25.10
CA TRP A 424 12.41 0.04 25.67
C TRP A 424 11.13 0.87 25.83
N LYS A 425 11.24 1.97 26.57
CA LYS A 425 10.17 2.92 26.83
C LYS A 425 10.77 4.32 26.96
N GLY A 426 10.17 5.30 26.28
CA GLY A 426 10.55 6.71 26.33
C GLY A 426 9.34 7.64 26.41
N ASP A 427 9.62 8.91 26.62
CA ASP A 427 8.64 10.00 26.55
C ASP A 427 8.97 10.83 25.31
N ALA A 428 8.03 10.98 24.36
CA ALA A 428 8.29 11.75 23.15
C ALA A 428 8.62 13.22 23.45
N ARG A 429 8.22 13.74 24.63
CA ARG A 429 8.58 15.10 25.08
C ARG A 429 10.06 15.25 25.39
N ASP A 430 10.76 14.17 25.70
CA ASP A 430 12.22 14.21 25.89
C ASP A 430 12.94 14.52 24.56
N ALA A 431 12.27 14.30 23.42
CA ALA A 431 12.76 14.64 22.10
C ALA A 431 12.38 16.07 21.65
N ASP A 432 11.53 16.81 22.38
CA ASP A 432 11.22 18.21 22.08
C ASP A 432 12.06 19.15 22.96
N PRO A 433 13.18 19.70 22.45
CA PRO A 433 13.99 20.66 23.20
C PRO A 433 13.32 22.02 23.35
N THR A 434 12.24 22.30 22.60
CA THR A 434 11.58 23.61 22.56
C THR A 434 10.45 23.74 23.57
N GLY A 435 9.93 22.63 24.09
CA GLY A 435 8.79 22.61 25.01
C GLY A 435 7.50 23.15 24.37
N GLY A 436 7.38 22.99 23.06
CA GLY A 436 6.27 23.46 22.25
C GLY A 436 4.98 22.67 22.52
N ALA A 437 3.85 23.23 22.07
CA ALA A 437 2.54 22.63 22.23
C ALA A 437 2.51 21.23 21.61
N THR A 438 1.93 20.26 22.34
CA THR A 438 1.77 18.85 21.93
C THR A 438 0.70 18.64 20.86
N ASP A 439 0.12 19.72 20.34
CA ASP A 439 -0.91 19.66 19.31
C ASP A 439 -0.26 19.26 17.99
N GLY A 440 -0.59 18.05 17.50
CA GLY A 440 -0.09 17.52 16.23
C GLY A 440 1.07 16.53 16.34
N LEU A 441 1.28 15.89 17.49
CA LEU A 441 2.23 14.76 17.58
C LEU A 441 1.77 13.62 16.64
N PHE A 442 2.48 13.46 15.52
CA PHE A 442 2.40 12.26 14.71
C PHE A 442 3.74 11.52 14.80
N LEU A 443 3.65 10.23 15.09
CA LEU A 443 4.74 9.30 14.84
C LEU A 443 4.45 8.55 13.57
N SER A 444 5.35 8.67 12.62
CA SER A 444 5.42 7.82 11.45
C SER A 444 6.76 7.10 11.49
N THR A 445 6.79 5.86 11.01
CA THR A 445 8.04 5.35 10.45
C THR A 445 8.13 5.90 9.08
N TRP A 446 8.53 7.16 9.06
CA TRP A 446 8.84 7.83 7.85
C TRP A 446 9.99 7.10 7.21
N GLN A 447 9.65 6.28 6.21
CA GLN A 447 10.64 5.59 5.41
C GLN A 447 11.56 4.70 6.27
N GLY A 448 11.02 3.99 7.26
CA GLY A 448 11.81 3.14 8.16
C GLY A 448 12.73 3.92 9.11
N LEU A 449 12.47 5.20 9.33
CA LEU A 449 13.01 5.98 10.43
C LEU A 449 11.87 6.36 11.35
N LEU A 450 12.07 6.25 12.66
CA LEU A 450 11.10 6.78 13.60
C LEU A 450 11.19 8.31 13.58
N SER A 451 10.16 8.97 13.05
CA SER A 451 10.06 10.42 13.11
C SER A 451 8.93 10.86 14.03
N VAL A 452 9.08 12.07 14.55
CA VAL A 452 8.10 12.75 15.37
C VAL A 452 7.88 14.13 14.75
N GLY A 453 6.66 14.39 14.33
CA GLY A 453 6.26 15.72 13.90
C GLY A 453 5.78 16.58 15.07
N PHE A 454 6.23 17.84 15.11
CA PHE A 454 5.70 18.88 15.98
C PHE A 454 5.38 20.11 15.13
N GLY A 455 4.12 20.27 14.71
CA GLY A 455 3.74 21.33 13.76
C GLY A 455 4.37 21.12 12.38
N ASP A 456 5.12 22.13 11.90
CA ASP A 456 5.80 22.10 10.59
C ASP A 456 7.20 21.45 10.64
N ASP A 457 7.70 21.12 11.83
CA ASP A 457 9.02 20.52 12.02
C ASP A 457 8.91 18.99 12.15
N GLU A 458 9.75 18.26 11.43
CA GLU A 458 9.90 16.80 11.55
C GLU A 458 11.26 16.44 12.14
N TRP A 459 11.22 15.61 13.19
CA TRP A 459 12.36 15.23 14.00
C TRP A 459 12.57 13.73 13.88
N VAL A 460 13.74 13.30 13.41
CA VAL A 460 14.07 11.87 13.40
C VAL A 460 14.67 11.51 14.75
N ILE A 461 14.14 10.46 15.37
CA ILE A 461 14.51 10.01 16.71
C ILE A 461 15.08 8.59 16.69
N GLY A 462 15.90 8.27 17.69
CA GLY A 462 16.52 6.94 17.86
C GLY A 462 17.15 6.71 19.23
#